data_AF-A0A4U9D6P5-F1
#
_entry.id   AF-A0A4U9D6P5-F1
#
_cell.length_a   1.000
_cell.length_b   1.000
_cell.length_c   1.000
_cell.angle_alpha   90.00
_cell.angle_beta   90.00
_cell.angle_gamma   90.00
#
_symmetry.space_group_name_H-M   'P 1'
#
loop_
_entity.id
_entity.type
_entity.pdbx_description
1 polymer ?
#
loop_
_entity_poly.entity_id
_entity_poly.type
_entity_poly.pdbx_seq_one_letter_code
_entity_poly.pdbx_strand_id
1 'polypeptide(L)' 'MTAQTQSFSSVITQSWHRCSKFMQRETWQAPHQAQGLTFESICRRKTALLTIGQAALGGCLGVYG' A
#
# COMPACT_ATOMS: atom_id res chain seq x y z
N MET A 1 34.74 -15.15 4.54
CA MET A 1 33.65 -14.21 4.25
C MET A 1 32.63 -14.31 5.37
N THR A 2 32.72 -13.44 6.38
CA THR A 2 31.79 -13.44 7.51
C THR A 2 30.49 -12.81 7.06
N ALA A 3 29.44 -13.61 6.87
CA ALA A 3 28.11 -13.12 6.62
C ALA A 3 27.65 -12.35 7.86
N GLN A 4 27.65 -11.02 7.79
CA GLN A 4 27.02 -10.20 8.82
C GLN A 4 25.55 -10.61 8.89
N THR A 5 25.13 -11.21 10.00
CA THR A 5 23.71 -11.49 10.25
C THR A 5 23.04 -10.15 10.46
N GLN A 6 22.55 -9.54 9.37
CA GLN A 6 21.77 -8.32 9.44
C GLN A 6 20.50 -8.63 10.22
N SER A 7 20.44 -8.15 11.47
CA SER A 7 19.27 -8.31 12.32
C SER A 7 18.21 -7.32 11.86
N PHE A 8 17.19 -7.83 11.15
CA PHE A 8 16.05 -7.04 10.72
C PHE A 8 15.01 -6.98 11.84
N SER A 9 14.26 -5.87 11.90
CA SER A 9 13.10 -5.75 12.78
C SER A 9 12.19 -6.98 12.65
N SER A 10 11.64 -7.44 13.78
CA SER A 10 10.74 -8.59 13.81
C SER A 10 9.56 -8.44 12.85
N VAL A 11 9.07 -7.20 12.66
CA VAL A 11 8.00 -6.87 11.71
C VAL A 11 8.40 -7.21 10.27
N ILE A 12 9.63 -6.89 9.88
CA ILE A 12 10.15 -7.14 8.53
C ILE A 12 10.33 -8.64 8.31
N THR A 13 10.97 -9.34 9.24
CA THR A 13 11.19 -10.79 9.17
C THR A 13 9.86 -11.55 9.07
N GLN A 14 8.87 -11.17 9.86
CA GLN A 14 7.53 -11.78 9.78
C GLN A 14 6.83 -11.45 8.46
N SER A 15 6.97 -10.23 7.95
CA SER A 15 6.40 -9.85 6.66
C SER A 15 7.00 -10.67 5.52
N TRP A 16 8.33 -10.83 5.49
CA TRP A 16 9.00 -11.68 4.49
C TRP A 16 8.56 -13.12 4.56
N HIS A 17 8.40 -13.70 5.76
CA HIS A 17 7.90 -15.07 5.91
C HIS A 17 6.48 -15.25 5.35
N ARG A 18 5.62 -14.22 5.40
CA ARG A 18 4.29 -14.27 4.76
C ARG A 18 4.41 -14.13 3.23
N CYS A 19 5.21 -13.18 2.75
CA CYS A 19 5.36 -12.92 1.32
C CYS A 19 6.03 -14.09 0.57
N SER A 20 7.01 -14.77 1.18
CA SER A 20 7.76 -15.85 0.53
C SER A 20 6.90 -17.07 0.16
N LYS A 21 5.69 -17.19 0.72
CA LYS A 21 4.75 -18.27 0.40
C LYS A 21 4.03 -18.06 -0.92
N PHE A 22 3.92 -16.82 -1.39
CA PHE A 22 3.08 -16.44 -2.54
C PHE A 22 3.80 -15.61 -3.60
N MET A 23 4.95 -15.01 -3.26
CA MET A 23 5.65 -14.06 -4.12
C MET A 23 7.13 -14.42 -4.23
N GLN A 24 7.65 -14.30 -5.44
CA GLN A 24 9.08 -14.31 -5.72
C GLN A 24 9.60 -12.88 -5.67
N ARG A 25 10.80 -12.67 -5.14
CA ARG A 25 11.35 -11.33 -4.91
C ARG A 25 11.66 -10.60 -6.22
N GLU A 26 12.01 -11.34 -7.25
CA GLU A 26 12.46 -10.85 -8.55
C GLU A 26 11.30 -10.56 -9.49
N THR A 27 10.12 -11.15 -9.23
CA THR A 27 8.95 -11.04 -10.10
C THR A 27 8.11 -9.82 -9.73
N TRP A 28 8.01 -8.87 -10.66
CA TRP A 28 7.10 -7.74 -10.53
C TRP A 28 6.06 -7.77 -11.65
N GLN A 29 4.79 -7.62 -11.26
CA GLN A 29 3.67 -7.43 -12.17
C GLN A 29 2.88 -6.21 -11.72
N ALA A 30 2.11 -5.61 -12.63
CA ALA A 30 1.22 -4.52 -12.27
C ALA A 30 0.25 -5.00 -11.16
N PRO A 31 0.14 -4.28 -10.03
CA PRO A 31 -0.76 -4.68 -8.96
C PRO A 31 -2.20 -4.63 -9.44
N HIS A 32 -3.06 -5.47 -8.86
CA HIS A 32 -4.48 -5.43 -9.14
C HIS A 32 -5.05 -4.05 -8.77
N GLN A 33 -5.73 -3.42 -9.73
CA GLN A 33 -6.40 -2.14 -9.54
C GLN A 33 -7.92 -2.38 -9.58
N ALA A 34 -8.62 -1.86 -8.57
CA ALA A 34 -10.07 -1.72 -8.65
C ALA A 34 -10.40 -0.72 -9.76
N GLN A 35 -11.39 -1.03 -10.58
CA GLN A 35 -11.77 -0.22 -11.75
C GLN A 35 -13.25 0.16 -11.72
N GLY A 36 -13.58 1.22 -12.46
CA GLY A 36 -14.95 1.69 -12.67
C GLY A 36 -15.72 1.93 -11.38
N LEU A 37 -17.00 1.50 -11.39
CA LEU A 37 -17.94 1.73 -10.30
C LEU A 37 -17.48 1.13 -8.95
N THR A 38 -16.70 0.05 -8.98
CA THR A 38 -16.15 -0.55 -7.75
C THR A 38 -15.15 0.39 -7.10
N PHE A 39 -14.27 1.01 -7.89
CA PHE A 39 -13.33 2.00 -7.39
C PHE A 39 -14.05 3.22 -6.82
N GLU A 40 -15.02 3.77 -7.55
CA GLU A 40 -15.82 4.90 -7.10
C GLU A 40 -16.55 4.61 -5.78
N SER A 41 -17.14 3.41 -5.65
CA SER A 41 -17.80 2.98 -4.42
C SER A 41 -16.83 2.89 -3.24
N ILE A 42 -15.61 2.39 -3.47
CA ILE A 42 -14.54 2.34 -2.44
C ILE A 42 -14.13 3.75 -2.02
N CYS A 43 -13.92 4.67 -2.96
CA CYS A 43 -13.58 6.07 -2.68
C CYS A 43 -14.68 6.76 -1.89
N ARG A 44 -15.94 6.62 -2.33
CA ARG A 44 -17.11 7.18 -1.65
C ARG A 44 -17.26 6.65 -0.22
N ARG A 45 -17.04 5.35 0.00
CA ARG A 45 -17.09 4.76 1.35
C ARG A 45 -16.01 5.34 2.27
N LYS A 46 -14.87 5.76 1.73
CA LYS A 46 -13.74 6.30 2.49
C LYS A 46 -13.66 7.84 2.48
N THR A 47 -14.66 8.55 1.95
CA THR A 47 -14.60 10.00 1.73
C THR A 47 -14.10 10.79 2.95
N ALA A 48 -14.63 10.55 4.16
CA ALA A 48 -14.20 11.29 5.34
C ALA A 48 -12.70 11.16 5.63
N LEU A 49 -12.15 9.94 5.54
CA LEU A 49 -10.73 9.69 5.74
C LEU A 49 -9.89 10.26 4.60
N LEU A 50 -10.37 10.16 3.36
CA LEU A 50 -9.68 10.71 2.20
C LEU A 50 -9.59 12.23 2.29
N THR A 51 -10.67 12.92 2.69
CA THR A 51 -10.68 14.37 2.86
C THR A 51 -9.68 14.83 3.92
N ILE A 52 -9.66 14.20 5.10
CA ILE A 52 -8.70 14.54 6.16
C ILE A 52 -7.27 14.25 5.70
N GLY A 53 -7.04 13.08 5.10
CA GLY A 53 -5.73 12.67 4.61
C GLY A 53 -5.20 13.58 3.50
N GLN A 54 -6.04 13.97 2.54
CA GLN A 54 -5.70 14.90 1.47
C GLN A 54 -5.34 16.28 2.01
N ALA A 55 -6.10 16.77 3.00
CA ALA A 55 -5.76 18.02 3.69
C ALA A 55 -4.40 17.94 4.39
N ALA A 56 -4.11 16.81 5.06
CA ALA A 56 -2.86 16.58 5.76
C ALA A 56 -1.64 16.37 4.84
N LEU A 57 -1.84 15.74 3.68
CA LEU A 57 -0.77 15.39 2.73
C LEU A 57 -0.37 16.54 1.79
N GLY A 58 -1.19 17.58 1.66
CA GLY A 58 -0.86 18.74 0.83
C GLY A 58 -2.10 19.51 0.39
N GLY A 59 -2.83 20.10 1.35
CA GLY A 59 -4.11 20.76 1.07
C GLY A 59 -4.06 21.77 -0.09
N CYS A 60 -4.49 21.35 -1.28
CA CYS A 60 -5.38 22.05 -2.21
C CYS A 60 -5.56 21.18 -3.48
N LEU A 61 -6.75 20.62 -3.67
CA LEU A 61 -7.48 20.60 -4.95
C LEU A 61 -8.80 19.83 -4.76
N GLY A 62 -9.90 20.58 -4.70
CA GLY A 62 -11.16 20.16 -5.29
C GLY A 62 -11.97 19.10 -4.54
N VAL A 63 -12.60 19.48 -3.43
CA VAL A 63 -14.05 19.28 -3.39
C VAL A 63 -14.61 20.07 -4.60
N TYR A 64 -15.44 19.44 -5.43
CA TYR A 64 -16.05 19.90 -6.70
C TYR A 64 -15.43 19.35 -7.99
N GLY A 65 -16.23 18.49 -8.64
CA GLY A 65 -16.03 17.81 -9.91
C GLY A 65 -16.86 16.53 -9.90
#